data_AF-A0A1A9FXE7-F1
#
_entry.id   AF-A0A1A9FXE7-F1
#
_cell.length_a   1.000
_cell.length_b   1.000
_cell.length_c   1.000
_cell.angle_alpha   90.00
_cell.angle_beta   90.00
_cell.angle_gamma   90.00
#
_symmetry.space_group_name_H-M   'P 1'
#
loop_
_entity.id
_entity.type
_entity.pdbx_description
1 polymer ?
#
loop_
_entity_poly.entity_id
_entity_poly.type
_entity_poly.pdbx_seq_one_letter_code
_entity_poly.pdbx_strand_id
1 'polypeptide(L)' 'MDDLSSIRKAVDTLINDLLALGCEVVAVGRGYCITAPEGREATVKVLLDGFGPRDHLLDMFNEALRCRGLVIEI' A
#
# COMPACT_ATOMS: atom_id res chain seq x y z
N MET A 1 -15.53 6.91 -17.55
CA MET A 1 -14.81 8.02 -16.88
C MET A 1 -14.41 7.56 -15.46
N ASP A 2 -13.98 6.29 -15.30
CA ASP A 2 -14.16 5.55 -14.03
C ASP A 2 -12.93 4.74 -13.58
N ASP A 3 -11.89 4.64 -14.42
CA ASP A 3 -10.71 3.82 -14.11
C ASP A 3 -9.89 4.37 -12.94
N LEU A 4 -9.66 5.68 -12.90
CA LEU A 4 -8.87 6.31 -11.81
C LEU A 4 -9.53 6.17 -10.44
N SER A 5 -10.86 6.31 -10.37
CA SER A 5 -11.62 6.11 -9.13
C SER A 5 -11.56 4.66 -8.66
N SER A 6 -11.64 3.72 -9.60
CA SER A 6 -11.57 2.28 -9.32
C SER A 6 -10.18 1.86 -8.84
N ILE A 7 -9.13 2.37 -9.48
CA ILE A 7 -7.73 2.14 -9.08
C ILE A 7 -7.47 2.73 -7.70
N ARG A 8 -7.94 3.96 -7.43
CA ARG A 8 -7.80 4.58 -6.11
C ARG A 8 -8.45 3.72 -5.02
N LYS A 9 -9.68 3.24 -5.25
CA LYS A 9 -10.35 2.33 -4.33
C LYS A 9 -9.54 1.04 -4.12
N ALA A 10 -8.97 0.48 -5.19
CA ALA A 10 -8.15 -0.72 -5.08
C ALA A 10 -6.89 -0.48 -4.22
N VAL A 11 -6.19 0.64 -4.42
CA VAL A 11 -5.05 1.06 -3.59
C VAL A 11 -5.48 1.22 -2.13
N ASP A 12 -6.60 1.91 -1.89
CA ASP A 12 -7.12 2.14 -0.55
C ASP A 12 -7.47 0.81 0.16
N THR A 13 -8.10 -0.13 -0.55
CA THR A 13 -8.40 -1.48 -0.07
C THR A 13 -7.12 -2.24 0.24
N LEU A 14 -6.12 -2.22 -0.64
CA LEU A 14 -4.85 -2.93 -0.40
C LEU A 14 -4.15 -2.42 0.86
N ILE A 15 -4.09 -1.10 1.06
CA ILE A 15 -3.48 -0.53 2.27
C ILE A 15 -4.28 -0.97 3.51
N ASN A 16 -5.61 -0.98 3.45
CA ASN A 16 -6.43 -1.44 4.56
C ASN A 16 -6.22 -2.92 4.88
N ASP A 17 -6.12 -3.77 3.88
CA ASP A 17 -5.86 -5.21 4.06
C ASP A 17 -4.47 -5.44 4.67
N LEU A 18 -3.46 -4.70 4.21
CA LEU A 18 -2.11 -4.75 4.79
C LEU A 18 -2.11 -4.32 6.27
N LEU A 19 -2.78 -3.22 6.61
CA LEU A 19 -2.91 -2.75 7.98
C LEU A 19 -3.69 -3.75 8.85
N ALA A 20 -4.75 -4.36 8.33
CA ALA A 20 -5.52 -5.40 9.03
C ALA A 20 -4.71 -6.69 9.28
N LEU A 21 -3.76 -6.99 8.38
CA LEU A 21 -2.78 -8.06 8.59
C LEU A 21 -1.70 -7.71 9.62
N GLY A 22 -1.67 -6.48 10.13
CA GLY A 22 -0.66 -5.98 11.07
C GLY A 22 0.64 -5.55 10.37
N CYS A 23 0.60 -5.27 9.08
CA CYS A 23 1.75 -4.71 8.37
C CYS A 23 1.92 -3.23 8.71
N GLU A 24 3.17 -2.80 8.85
CA GLU A 24 3.48 -1.37 8.90
C GLU A 24 3.64 -0.89 7.46
N VAL A 25 2.80 0.06 7.05
CA VAL A 25 2.83 0.64 5.70
C VAL A 25 3.01 2.15 5.81
N VAL A 26 4.09 2.67 5.24
CA VAL A 26 4.49 4.07 5.40
C VAL A 26 5.06 4.64 4.10
N ALA A 27 4.76 5.90 3.82
CA ALA A 27 5.41 6.65 2.74
C ALA A 27 6.81 7.09 3.18
N VAL A 28 7.83 6.85 2.34
CA VAL A 28 9.25 7.12 2.60
C VAL A 28 9.88 7.84 1.41
N GLY A 29 10.11 9.14 1.54
CA GLY A 29 10.67 9.98 0.48
C GLY A 29 9.82 9.95 -0.79
N ARG A 30 10.35 9.34 -1.86
CA ARG A 30 9.65 9.14 -3.15
C ARG A 30 8.91 7.82 -3.25
N GLY A 31 9.10 6.86 -2.34
CA GLY A 31 8.49 5.52 -2.39
C GLY A 31 7.70 5.20 -1.13
N TYR A 32 7.27 3.96 -0.98
CA TYR A 32 6.62 3.46 0.23
C TYR A 32 7.36 2.21 0.75
N CYS A 33 7.29 1.98 2.06
CA CYS A 33 7.78 0.77 2.70
C CYS A 33 6.60 -0.03 3.25
N ILE A 34 6.68 -1.36 3.13
CA ILE A 34 5.75 -2.31 3.74
C ILE A 34 6.60 -3.28 4.57
N THR A 35 6.39 -3.28 5.87
CA THR A 35 7.00 -4.24 6.80
C THR A 35 5.93 -5.25 7.20
N ALA A 36 6.13 -6.51 6.80
CA ALA A 36 5.26 -7.60 7.22
C ALA A 36 5.59 -8.02 8.66
N PRO A 37 4.59 -8.36 9.49
CA PRO A 37 4.85 -8.94 10.80
C PRO A 37 5.38 -10.38 10.65
N GLU A 38 6.18 -10.82 11.63
CA GLU A 38 6.78 -12.17 11.63
C GLU A 38 5.72 -13.27 11.49
N GLY A 39 5.97 -14.23 10.59
CA GLY A 39 5.09 -15.36 10.31
C GLY A 39 3.94 -15.07 9.34
N ARG A 40 3.83 -13.86 8.78
CA ARG A 40 2.80 -13.48 7.80
C ARG A 40 3.35 -13.09 6.43
N GLU A 41 4.65 -13.22 6.19
CA GLU A 41 5.31 -12.82 4.95
C GLU A 41 4.69 -13.49 3.71
N ALA A 42 4.31 -14.78 3.83
CA ALA A 42 3.65 -15.51 2.76
C ALA A 42 2.26 -14.94 2.42
N THR A 43 1.46 -14.60 3.43
CA THR A 43 0.13 -14.00 3.25
C THR A 43 0.24 -12.60 2.63
N VAL A 44 1.17 -11.79 3.12
CA VAL A 44 1.45 -10.46 2.56
C VAL A 44 1.90 -10.58 1.11
N LYS A 45 2.77 -11.53 0.79
CA LYS A 45 3.21 -11.77 -0.58
C LYS A 45 2.04 -12.13 -1.51
N VAL A 46 1.14 -13.02 -1.09
CA VAL A 46 -0.05 -13.40 -1.88
C VAL A 46 -0.96 -12.20 -2.11
N LEU A 47 -1.19 -11.39 -1.09
CA LEU A 47 -2.00 -10.17 -1.19
C LEU A 47 -1.40 -9.18 -2.21
N LEU A 48 -0.08 -8.96 -2.14
CA LEU A 48 0.63 -8.07 -3.03
C LEU A 48 0.70 -8.59 -4.47
N ASP A 49 0.82 -9.90 -4.65
CA ASP A 49 0.84 -10.56 -5.97
C ASP A 49 -0.53 -10.49 -6.65
N GLY A 50 -1.60 -10.72 -5.88
CA GLY A 50 -2.99 -10.60 -6.36
C GLY A 50 -3.39 -9.19 -6.77
N PHE A 51 -2.74 -8.16 -6.21
CA PHE A 51 -2.93 -6.77 -6.64
C PHE A 51 -2.22 -6.45 -7.97
N GLY A 52 -1.13 -7.16 -8.28
CA GLY A 52 -0.36 -6.98 -9.51
C GLY A 52 0.72 -5.88 -9.43
N PRO A 53 1.24 -5.42 -10.59
CA PRO A 53 2.38 -4.50 -10.65
C PRO A 53 2.03 -3.12 -10.11
N ARG A 54 2.83 -2.63 -9.14
CA ARG A 54 2.58 -1.38 -8.39
C ARG A 54 3.44 -0.19 -8.81
N ASP A 55 4.46 -0.41 -9.66
CA ASP A 55 5.42 0.64 -10.06
C ASP A 55 4.74 1.93 -10.57
N HIS A 56 3.69 1.78 -11.38
CA HIS A 56 2.95 2.91 -11.95
C HIS A 56 1.93 3.53 -10.97
N LEU A 57 1.69 2.89 -9.82
CA LEU A 57 0.75 3.32 -8.78
C LEU A 57 1.46 3.88 -7.55
N LEU A 58 2.79 4.00 -7.61
CA LEU A 58 3.63 4.38 -6.49
C LEU A 58 3.29 5.80 -5.98
N ASP A 59 3.06 6.75 -6.89
CA ASP A 59 2.57 8.09 -6.52
C ASP A 59 1.22 8.04 -5.82
N MET A 60 0.31 7.19 -6.28
CA MET A 60 -1.03 7.05 -5.69
C MET A 60 -0.99 6.37 -4.31
N PHE A 61 -0.11 5.39 -4.14
CA PHE A 61 0.18 4.79 -2.82
C PHE A 61 0.70 5.84 -1.85
N ASN A 62 1.68 6.63 -2.27
CA ASN A 62 2.23 7.68 -1.43
C ASN A 62 1.21 8.77 -1.08
N GLU A 63 0.40 9.19 -2.04
CA GLU A 63 -0.70 10.13 -1.77
C GLU A 63 -1.67 9.53 -0.74
N ALA A 64 -2.11 8.28 -0.94
CA ALA A 64 -3.03 7.62 -0.03
C ALA A 64 -2.46 7.49 1.39
N LEU A 65 -1.20 7.11 1.52
CA LEU A 65 -0.51 7.00 2.81
C LEU A 65 -0.35 8.37 3.48
N ARG A 66 0.03 9.42 2.73
CA ARG A 66 0.10 10.80 3.24
C ARG A 66 -1.27 11.31 3.71
N CYS A 67 -2.34 11.07 2.95
CA CYS A 67 -3.69 11.44 3.36
C CYS A 67 -4.12 10.76 4.68
N ARG A 68 -3.57 9.59 4.98
CA ARG A 68 -3.82 8.83 6.21
C ARG A 68 -2.86 9.20 7.35
N GLY A 69 -1.90 10.10 7.13
CA GLY A 69 -0.86 10.44 8.10
C GLY A 69 0.22 9.37 8.28
N LEU A 70 0.28 8.37 7.38
CA LEU A 70 1.23 7.27 7.40
C LEU A 70 2.48 7.63 6.60
N VAL A 71 3.20 8.67 7.04
CA VAL A 71 4.41 9.18 6.37
C VAL A 71 5.57 9.23 7.35
N ILE A 72 6.75 8.83 6.88
CA ILE A 72 8.02 9.05 7.55
C ILE A 72 8.75 10.15 6.78
N GLU A 73 8.87 11.31 7.39
CA GLU A 73 9.75 12.39 6.91
C GLU A 73 11.19 12.03 7.31
N ILE A 74 12.08 11.89 6.33
CA ILE A 74 13.53 11.71 6.52
C ILE A 74 14.22 13.02 6.18
#